data_AF-A0A1I1NWP7-F1
#
_entry.id   AF-A0A1I1NWP7-F1
#
_cell.length_a   1.000
_cell.length_b   1.000
_cell.length_c   1.000
_cell.angle_alpha   90.00
_cell.angle_beta   90.00
_cell.angle_gamma   90.00
#
_symmetry.space_group_name_H-M   'P 1'
#
loop_
_entity.id
_entity.type
_entity.pdbx_description
1 polymer ?
#
loop_
_entity_poly.entity_id
_entity_poly.type
_entity_poly.pdbx_seq_one_letter_code
_entity_poly.pdbx_strand_id
1 'polypeptide(L)'
;MKVLSMIQPWASLFVLGEAEYETRTWRTHYRGPLAIHTSKKVDKPACRMDGVAELLAKHGYIEDNLPTGMIIGVCKLKNCLKIEENNGNWAVLEDSRVISGNDLFLGDYRVGGYAWEIEGMRILDEYIPAKGQLGLWEFSGKI
;
A
#
# COMPACT_ATOMS: atom_id res chain seq x y z
N MET A 1 16.81 3.20 -5.37
CA MET A 1 15.57 2.40 -5.59
C MET A 1 14.41 3.30 -5.24
N LYS A 2 13.34 3.28 -6.04
CA LYS A 2 12.14 4.06 -5.72
C LYS A 2 11.48 3.53 -4.46
N VAL A 3 11.01 4.44 -3.62
CA VAL A 3 10.32 4.13 -2.37
C VAL A 3 9.03 4.91 -2.30
N LEU A 4 7.97 4.26 -1.82
CA LEU A 4 6.69 4.88 -1.52
C LEU A 4 6.46 4.85 -0.01
N SER A 5 6.23 6.03 0.58
CA SER A 5 5.82 6.13 1.98
C SER A 5 4.31 6.00 2.12
N MET A 6 3.88 5.15 3.04
CA MET A 6 2.49 4.83 3.37
C MET A 6 2.27 5.01 4.88
N ILE A 7 1.07 5.44 5.28
CA ILE A 7 0.71 5.52 6.70
C ILE A 7 0.26 4.13 7.18
N GLN A 8 0.53 3.79 8.44
CA GLN A 8 -0.03 2.58 9.05
C GLN A 8 -1.54 2.77 9.32
N PRO A 9 -2.36 1.71 9.24
CA PRO A 9 -2.01 0.29 9.07
C PRO A 9 -1.82 -0.17 7.62
N TRP A 10 -2.17 0.68 6.65
CA TRP A 10 -2.23 0.34 5.23
C TRP A 10 -0.90 -0.18 4.68
N ALA A 11 0.22 0.41 5.13
CA ALA A 11 1.56 -0.04 4.74
C ALA A 11 1.81 -1.51 5.08
N SER A 12 1.46 -1.95 6.29
CA SER A 12 1.65 -3.35 6.70
C SER A 12 0.70 -4.26 5.98
N LEU A 13 -0.58 -3.92 5.89
CA LEU A 13 -1.58 -4.74 5.20
C LEU A 13 -1.23 -4.96 3.73
N PHE A 14 -0.73 -3.93 3.06
CA PHE A 14 -0.25 -4.03 1.69
C PHE A 14 0.96 -4.97 1.56
N VAL A 15 1.95 -4.84 2.46
CA VAL A 15 3.16 -5.67 2.44
C VAL A 15 2.88 -7.12 2.86
N LEU A 16 1.87 -7.33 3.70
CA LEU A 16 1.35 -8.66 4.08
C LEU A 16 0.52 -9.31 2.97
N GLY A 17 0.27 -8.61 1.85
CA GLY A 17 -0.48 -9.13 0.71
C GLY A 17 -1.99 -9.18 0.91
N GLU A 18 -2.53 -8.42 1.87
CA GLU A 18 -3.99 -8.29 2.03
C GLU A 18 -4.62 -7.39 0.95
N ALA A 19 -3.80 -6.63 0.22
CA ALA A 19 -4.17 -5.91 -0.99
C ALA A 19 -3.07 -6.04 -2.05
N GLU A 20 -3.46 -6.22 -3.31
CA GLU A 20 -2.59 -6.30 -4.48
C GLU A 20 -2.42 -4.94 -5.18
N TYR A 21 -3.27 -3.98 -4.85
CA TYR A 21 -3.25 -2.63 -5.42
C TYR A 21 -3.07 -1.58 -4.34
N GLU A 22 -2.21 -0.60 -4.62
CA GLU A 22 -2.11 0.63 -3.84
C GLU A 22 -2.88 1.76 -4.53
N THR A 23 -3.68 2.54 -3.80
CA THR A 23 -4.48 3.62 -4.41
C THR A 23 -3.88 4.99 -4.17
N ARG A 24 -3.88 5.86 -5.20
CA ARG A 24 -3.38 7.24 -5.09
C ARG A 24 -4.24 8.21 -5.90
N THR A 25 -4.26 9.47 -5.47
CA THR A 25 -4.90 10.58 -6.19
C THR A 25 -4.10 11.07 -7.39
N TRP A 26 -2.91 10.53 -7.61
CA TRP A 26 -1.98 10.98 -8.64
C TRP A 26 -1.40 9.80 -9.43
N ARG A 27 -1.09 10.08 -10.69
CA ARG A 27 -0.56 9.11 -11.65
C ARG A 27 0.97 9.07 -11.59
N THR A 28 1.55 7.89 -11.78
CA THR A 28 2.99 7.74 -12.05
C THR A 28 3.25 7.00 -13.35
N HIS A 29 4.28 7.45 -14.08
CA HIS A 29 4.82 6.74 -15.24
C HIS A 29 5.92 5.73 -14.85
N TYR A 30 6.37 5.75 -13.59
CA TYR A 30 7.40 4.83 -13.11
C TYR A 30 6.89 3.39 -13.16
N ARG A 31 7.73 2.47 -13.62
CA ARG A 31 7.56 1.02 -13.58
C ARG A 31 8.89 0.39 -13.21
N GLY A 32 8.87 -0.59 -12.31
CA GLY A 32 10.09 -1.20 -11.80
C GLY A 32 10.10 -1.37 -10.28
N PRO A 33 11.29 -1.67 -9.71
CA PRO A 33 11.45 -1.97 -8.29
C PRO A 33 10.95 -0.84 -7.38
N LEU A 34 10.12 -1.21 -6.41
CA LEU A 34 9.51 -0.30 -5.46
C LEU A 34 9.69 -0.84 -4.05
N ALA A 35 10.22 -0.03 -3.14
CA ALA A 35 10.22 -0.35 -1.72
C ALA A 35 9.03 0.33 -1.01
N ILE A 36 8.51 -0.31 0.02
CA ILE A 36 7.40 0.20 0.83
C ILE A 36 7.94 0.68 2.16
N HIS A 37 7.75 1.97 2.43
CA HIS A 37 8.17 2.63 3.66
C HIS A 37 6.96 2.99 4.52
N THR A 38 7.10 2.80 5.83
CA THR A 38 6.11 3.16 6.84
C THR A 38 6.37 4.57 7.34
N SER A 39 5.35 5.43 7.28
CA SER A 39 5.40 6.76 7.86
C SER A 39 5.55 6.68 9.39
N LYS A 40 5.97 7.78 10.02
CA LYS A 40 6.04 7.86 11.49
C LYS A 40 4.67 7.93 12.18
N LYS A 41 3.66 8.42 11.46
CA LYS A 41 2.28 8.51 11.96
C LYS A 41 1.59 7.16 11.75
N VAL A 42 0.76 6.79 12.71
CA VAL A 42 -0.19 5.67 12.63
C VAL A 42 -1.61 6.24 12.59
N ASP A 43 -2.45 5.72 11.71
CA ASP A 43 -3.89 5.96 11.72
C ASP A 43 -4.55 5.01 12.71
N LYS A 44 -4.52 5.38 14.00
CA LYS A 44 -5.10 4.56 15.08
C LYS A 44 -6.59 4.29 14.89
N PRO A 45 -7.43 5.27 14.48
CA PRO A 45 -8.82 4.98 14.12
C PRO A 45 -8.97 3.88 13.07
N ALA A 46 -8.18 3.91 11.99
CA ALA A 46 -8.21 2.86 10.97
C ALA A 46 -7.82 1.49 11.54
N CYS A 47 -6.81 1.44 12.43
CA CYS A 47 -6.39 0.18 13.07
C CYS A 47 -7.50 -0.50 13.90
N ARG A 48 -8.51 0.26 14.34
CA ARG A 48 -9.61 -0.21 15.21
C ARG A 48 -10.89 -0.53 14.44
N MET A 49 -10.93 -0.31 13.13
CA MET A 49 -12.06 -0.72 12.30
C MET A 49 -12.12 -2.25 12.28
N ASP A 50 -13.29 -2.85 12.54
CA ASP A 50 -13.43 -4.31 12.75
C ASP A 50 -12.68 -5.16 11.71
N GLY A 51 -12.96 -4.97 10.41
CA GLY A 51 -12.29 -5.72 9.35
C GLY A 51 -10.78 -5.44 9.24
N VAL A 52 -10.31 -4.24 9.58
CA VAL A 52 -8.88 -3.91 9.60
C VAL A 52 -8.19 -4.57 10.80
N ALA A 53 -8.81 -4.51 11.98
CA ALA A 53 -8.29 -5.09 13.20
C ALA A 53 -8.17 -6.62 13.09
N GLU A 54 -9.16 -7.27 12.47
CA GLU A 54 -9.14 -8.71 12.19
C GLU A 54 -7.98 -9.10 11.26
N LEU A 55 -7.77 -8.35 10.17
CA LEU A 55 -6.67 -8.58 9.24
C LEU A 55 -5.31 -8.36 9.90
N LEU A 56 -5.16 -7.33 10.72
CA LEU A 56 -3.94 -7.10 11.49
C LEU A 56 -3.67 -8.25 12.47
N ALA A 57 -4.69 -8.66 13.23
CA ALA A 57 -4.57 -9.71 14.24
C ALA A 57 -4.19 -11.06 13.63
N LYS A 58 -4.70 -11.38 12.43
CA LYS A 58 -4.31 -12.58 11.65
C LYS A 58 -2.79 -12.68 11.42
N HIS A 59 -2.10 -11.54 11.35
CA HIS A 59 -0.66 -11.44 11.16
C HIS A 59 0.10 -11.09 12.45
N GLY A 60 -0.56 -11.12 13.62
CA GLY A 60 0.06 -10.81 14.91
C GLY A 60 0.30 -9.32 15.15
N TYR A 61 -0.32 -8.44 14.36
CA TYR A 61 -0.23 -7.00 14.54
C TYR A 61 -1.41 -6.43 15.33
N ILE A 62 -1.11 -5.39 16.10
CA ILE A 62 -2.03 -4.49 16.78
C ILE A 62 -1.57 -3.05 16.55
N GLU A 63 -2.39 -2.06 16.90
CA GLU A 63 -2.05 -0.65 16.64
C GLU A 63 -0.71 -0.18 17.25
N ASP A 64 -0.26 -0.82 18.34
CA ASP A 64 0.92 -0.40 19.10
C ASP A 64 2.23 -1.12 18.68
N ASN A 65 2.17 -2.20 17.89
CA ASN A 65 3.36 -2.93 17.44
C ASN A 65 3.65 -2.79 15.93
N LEU A 66 2.89 -1.95 15.23
CA LEU A 66 3.12 -1.66 13.82
C LEU A 66 4.47 -0.92 13.61
N PRO A 67 5.30 -1.34 12.66
CA PRO A 67 6.57 -0.69 12.39
C PRO A 67 6.34 0.73 11.85
N THR A 68 7.17 1.69 12.27
CA THR A 68 7.08 3.07 11.80
C THR A 68 8.45 3.63 11.46
N GLY A 69 8.52 4.44 10.40
CA GLY A 69 9.78 5.05 9.95
C GLY A 69 10.75 4.07 9.28
N MET A 70 10.26 2.97 8.73
CA MET A 70 11.09 1.89 8.20
C MET A 70 10.63 1.42 6.83
N ILE A 71 11.55 0.99 5.98
CA ILE A 71 11.27 0.19 4.79
C ILE A 71 11.03 -1.25 5.26
N ILE A 72 9.87 -1.81 4.91
CA ILE A 72 9.41 -3.10 5.44
C ILE A 72 9.18 -4.16 4.35
N GLY A 73 9.17 -3.76 3.08
CA GLY A 73 8.91 -4.66 1.96
C GLY A 73 9.37 -4.08 0.64
N VAL A 74 9.47 -4.97 -0.36
CA VAL A 74 9.79 -4.64 -1.74
C VAL A 74 8.86 -5.36 -2.68
N CYS A 75 8.54 -4.70 -3.79
CA CYS A 75 7.77 -5.25 -4.90
C CYS A 75 8.23 -4.62 -6.21
N LYS A 76 7.52 -4.90 -7.29
CA LYS A 76 7.65 -4.17 -8.55
C LYS A 76 6.35 -3.49 -8.90
N LEU A 77 6.41 -2.18 -9.19
CA LEU A 77 5.28 -1.45 -9.72
C LEU A 77 5.09 -1.80 -11.20
N LYS A 78 3.99 -2.47 -11.52
CA LYS A 78 3.70 -3.03 -12.85
C LYS A 78 2.77 -2.15 -13.66
N ASN A 79 1.69 -1.65 -13.07
CA ASN A 79 0.76 -0.72 -13.73
C ASN A 79 0.29 0.39 -12.78
N CYS A 80 -0.25 1.45 -13.35
CA CYS A 80 -0.88 2.57 -12.66
C CYS A 80 -2.08 2.97 -13.51
N LEU A 81 -3.25 2.47 -13.10
CA LEU A 81 -4.47 2.40 -13.88
C LEU A 81 -5.47 3.38 -13.30
N LYS A 82 -6.11 4.18 -14.15
CA LYS A 82 -7.16 5.07 -13.70
C LYS A 82 -8.38 4.26 -13.24
N ILE A 83 -9.04 4.74 -12.21
CA ILE A 83 -10.29 4.19 -11.71
C ILE A 83 -11.44 4.91 -12.42
N GLU A 84 -12.23 4.17 -13.18
CA GLU A 84 -13.28 4.72 -14.05
C GLU A 84 -14.66 4.62 -13.42
N GLU A 85 -14.93 3.53 -12.70
CA GLU A 85 -16.21 3.32 -12.03
C GLU A 85 -16.00 2.81 -10.61
N ASN A 86 -16.90 3.19 -9.71
CA ASN A 86 -17.01 2.63 -8.36
C ASN A 86 -18.45 2.81 -7.86
N ASN A 87 -19.06 1.73 -7.38
CA ASN A 87 -20.42 1.75 -6.82
C ASN A 87 -20.50 1.34 -5.33
N GLY A 88 -19.35 1.20 -4.66
CA GLY A 88 -19.22 0.79 -3.26
C GLY A 88 -19.06 -0.72 -3.06
N ASN A 89 -19.50 -1.55 -4.00
CA ASN A 89 -19.33 -3.01 -3.95
C ASN A 89 -18.22 -3.51 -4.88
N TRP A 90 -17.97 -2.79 -5.97
CA TRP A 90 -16.88 -3.03 -6.89
C TRP A 90 -16.41 -1.71 -7.52
N ALA A 91 -15.19 -1.74 -8.06
CA ALA A 91 -14.62 -0.69 -8.90
C ALA A 91 -14.12 -1.26 -10.24
N VAL A 92 -14.10 -0.44 -11.28
CA VAL A 92 -13.57 -0.81 -12.61
C VAL A 92 -12.39 0.09 -12.95
N LEU A 93 -11.30 -0.53 -13.40
CA LEU A 93 -10.10 0.14 -13.86
C LEU A 93 -10.16 0.42 -15.36
N GLU A 94 -9.32 1.33 -15.85
CA GLU A 94 -9.26 1.74 -17.27
C GLU A 94 -8.98 0.60 -18.27
N ASP A 95 -8.51 -0.56 -17.79
CA ASP A 95 -8.30 -1.77 -18.58
C ASP A 95 -9.42 -2.82 -18.39
N SER A 96 -10.58 -2.39 -17.90
CA SER A 96 -11.78 -3.20 -17.65
C SER A 96 -11.65 -4.25 -16.53
N ARG A 97 -10.57 -4.24 -15.74
CA ARG A 97 -10.50 -5.10 -14.55
C ARG A 97 -11.46 -4.63 -13.47
N VAL A 98 -12.09 -5.60 -12.81
CA VAL A 98 -13.00 -5.39 -11.70
C VAL A 98 -12.28 -5.65 -10.38
N ILE A 99 -12.35 -4.69 -9.46
CA ILE A 99 -11.78 -4.77 -8.11
C ILE A 99 -12.91 -4.90 -7.09
N SER A 100 -12.73 -5.80 -6.12
CA SER A 100 -13.70 -6.09 -5.06
C SER A 100 -13.00 -6.67 -3.83
N GLY A 101 -13.74 -7.02 -2.77
CA GLY A 101 -13.19 -7.68 -1.59
C GLY A 101 -12.16 -6.81 -0.85
N ASN A 102 -11.08 -7.43 -0.37
CA ASN A 102 -10.07 -6.75 0.44
C ASN A 102 -9.40 -5.58 -0.30
N ASP A 103 -9.11 -5.72 -1.59
CA ASP A 103 -8.54 -4.62 -2.36
C ASP A 103 -9.43 -3.38 -2.30
N LEU A 104 -10.73 -3.54 -2.60
CA LEU A 104 -11.67 -2.43 -2.54
C LEU A 104 -11.82 -1.86 -1.11
N PHE A 105 -11.86 -2.74 -0.11
CA PHE A 105 -12.04 -2.38 1.29
C PHE A 105 -10.84 -1.61 1.88
N LEU A 106 -9.61 -1.96 1.45
CA LEU A 106 -8.37 -1.42 1.99
C LEU A 106 -7.82 -0.22 1.22
N GLY A 107 -8.46 0.17 0.11
CA GLY A 107 -8.03 1.26 -0.75
C GLY A 107 -9.09 2.33 -0.99
N ASP A 108 -8.64 3.49 -1.46
CA ASP A 108 -9.51 4.59 -1.87
C ASP A 108 -9.76 4.53 -3.38
N TYR A 109 -10.79 3.74 -3.75
CA TYR A 109 -11.15 3.54 -5.15
C TYR A 109 -12.03 4.64 -5.74
N ARG A 110 -11.84 5.90 -5.34
CA ARG A 110 -12.61 7.01 -5.92
C ARG A 110 -12.39 7.12 -7.43
N VAL A 111 -13.47 7.37 -8.16
CA VAL A 111 -13.41 7.64 -9.60
C VAL A 111 -12.48 8.81 -9.90
N GLY A 112 -11.61 8.67 -10.90
CA GLY A 112 -10.56 9.63 -11.25
C GLY A 112 -9.26 9.46 -10.44
N GLY A 113 -9.25 8.62 -9.41
CA GLY A 113 -8.04 8.14 -8.75
C GLY A 113 -7.29 7.11 -9.59
N TYR A 114 -6.21 6.55 -9.03
CA TYR A 114 -5.36 5.57 -9.69
C TYR A 114 -5.07 4.38 -8.78
N ALA A 115 -5.24 3.17 -9.31
CA ALA A 115 -4.83 1.91 -8.69
C ALA A 115 -3.45 1.49 -9.24
N TRP A 116 -2.50 1.28 -8.35
CA TRP A 116 -1.13 0.89 -8.65
C TRP A 116 -1.00 -0.61 -8.45
N GLU A 117 -1.01 -1.34 -9.56
CA GLU A 117 -0.82 -2.79 -9.57
C GLU A 117 0.65 -3.12 -9.31
N ILE A 118 0.90 -3.96 -8.30
CA ILE A 118 2.23 -4.48 -8.01
C ILE A 118 2.36 -5.95 -8.38
N GLU A 119 3.60 -6.42 -8.45
CA GLU A 119 3.91 -7.85 -8.53
C GLU A 119 5.10 -8.20 -7.64
N GLY A 120 5.15 -9.44 -7.17
CA GLY A 120 6.30 -9.97 -6.42
C GLY A 120 6.54 -9.28 -5.08
N MET A 121 5.48 -9.00 -4.32
CA MET A 121 5.60 -8.48 -2.96
C MET A 121 6.43 -9.43 -2.09
N ARG A 122 7.43 -8.88 -1.40
CA ARG A 122 8.30 -9.59 -0.47
C ARG A 122 8.52 -8.73 0.77
N ILE A 123 8.24 -9.29 1.93
CA ILE A 123 8.56 -8.72 3.24
C ILE A 123 10.07 -8.81 3.46
N LEU A 124 10.68 -7.79 4.04
CA LEU A 124 12.09 -7.84 4.42
C LEU A 124 12.27 -8.62 5.72
N ASP A 125 13.32 -9.45 5.80
CA ASP A 125 13.69 -10.17 7.02
C ASP A 125 14.15 -9.19 8.12
N GLU A 126 14.83 -8.12 7.73
CA GLU A 126 15.22 -7.01 8.59
C GLU A 126 14.72 -5.68 8.01
N TYR A 127 13.97 -4.94 8.80
CA TYR A 127 13.44 -3.63 8.39
C TYR A 127 14.54 -2.56 8.41
N ILE A 128 14.50 -1.68 7.42
CA ILE A 128 15.56 -0.68 7.21
C ILE A 128 15.05 0.69 7.66
N PRO A 129 15.63 1.31 8.70
CA PRO A 129 15.26 2.66 9.10
C PRO A 129 15.53 3.67 7.99
N ALA A 130 14.52 4.49 7.66
CA ALA A 130 14.65 5.53 6.66
C ALA A 130 13.77 6.75 6.96
N LYS A 131 14.25 7.93 6.58
CA LYS A 131 13.46 9.16 6.66
C LYS A 131 12.52 9.22 5.45
N GLY A 132 11.22 9.04 5.70
CA GLY A 132 10.19 9.11 4.66
C GLY A 132 10.10 10.49 4.01
N GLN A 133 9.62 10.51 2.76
CA GLN A 133 9.45 11.72 1.96
C GLN A 133 8.14 11.64 1.18
N LEU A 134 7.65 12.78 0.70
CA LEU A 134 6.44 12.83 -0.12
C LEU A 134 6.73 12.34 -1.54
N GLY A 135 5.71 11.73 -2.17
CA GLY A 135 5.81 11.18 -3.51
C GLY A 135 6.69 9.93 -3.59
N LEU A 136 7.14 9.60 -4.80
CA LEU A 136 8.14 8.55 -5.03
C LEU A 136 9.54 9.13 -4.86
N TRP A 137 10.24 8.69 -3.84
CA TRP A 137 11.58 9.17 -3.51
C TRP A 137 12.65 8.10 -3.76
N GLU A 138 13.91 8.52 -3.80
CA GLU A 138 15.05 7.61 -4.02
C GLU A 138 15.71 7.24 -2.70
N PHE A 139 15.91 5.94 -2.49
CA PHE A 139 16.77 5.40 -1.44
C PHE A 139 18.09 4.90 -2.04
N SER A 140 19.21 5.38 -1.51
CA SER A 140 20.56 5.03 -1.93
C SER A 140 21.24 3.96 -1.06
N GLY A 141 20.60 3.56 0.05
CA GLY A 141 21.08 2.46 0.89
C GLY A 141 20.87 1.10 0.24
N LYS A 142 21.45 0.06 0.86
CA LYS A 142 21.22 -1.33 0.46
C LYS A 142 19.83 -1.77 0.93
N ILE A 143 19.13 -2.51 0.07
CA ILE A 143 17.84 -3.17 0.31
C ILE A 143 18.00 -4.65 -0.06
#